data_AF-A0A2V7V216-F1
#
_entry.id   AF-A0A2V7V216-F1
#
_cell.length_a   1.000
_cell.length_b   1.000
_cell.length_c   1.000
_cell.angle_alpha   90.00
_cell.angle_beta   90.00
_cell.angle_gamma   90.00
#
_symmetry.space_group_name_H-M   'P 1'
#
loop_
_entity.id
_entity.type
_entity.pdbx_description
1 polymer ?
#
loop_
_entity_poly.entity_id
_entity_poly.type
_entity_poly.pdbx_seq_one_letter_code
_entity_poly.pdbx_strand_id
1 'polypeptide(L)'
;MKAARIFLTTALSFSFVGTALANTYGSVEPIANPAVIDTRPLRSQDLDVRVAFAQRLFQCGIVDQVIHVLSSSGAVTTINGLNTRFEVGAGGFAGHTNPAYVYTVIDSGPNAASIGDIKVLTDSLGYVMSQGSAFLLDADNTASFDFPANYVVLNFDRPPSIAGSAALFETVGRIDPQIFNTNTSGYTQYGRAYLSLQSAVPDAQFIAGYVEAAAEFGVEYTPIVNGEPSLFQGGAAFPGNNWTRNPHGEAYLARIPAQSHEALGQIRDFHLRVTQEVLKRLEHDGDHHDTDKELHEVTQFKCR
;
A
#
# COMPACT_ATOMS: atom_id res chain seq x y z
N MET A 1 -48.89 54.45 5.20
CA MET A 1 -48.20 53.73 6.28
C MET A 1 -47.83 52.35 5.76
N LYS A 2 -46.52 52.06 5.69
CA LYS A 2 -45.95 50.88 4.99
C LYS A 2 -45.95 49.66 5.92
N ALA A 3 -46.42 48.53 5.42
CA ALA A 3 -46.34 47.23 6.09
C ALA A 3 -44.96 46.60 5.89
N ALA A 4 -44.28 46.24 6.98
CA ALA A 4 -43.03 45.50 6.96
C ALA A 4 -43.31 44.00 7.11
N ARG A 5 -42.99 43.21 6.09
CA ARG A 5 -42.92 41.74 6.17
C ARG A 5 -41.48 41.37 6.53
N ILE A 6 -41.28 40.77 7.70
CA ILE A 6 -40.02 40.15 8.10
C ILE A 6 -40.07 38.71 7.59
N PHE A 7 -39.22 38.37 6.62
CA PHE A 7 -38.94 36.98 6.25
C PHE A 7 -37.87 36.43 7.20
N LEU A 8 -38.23 35.39 7.94
CA LEU A 8 -37.29 34.59 8.71
C LEU A 8 -36.71 33.52 7.77
N THR A 9 -35.51 33.73 7.25
CA THR A 9 -34.76 32.70 6.53
C THR A 9 -33.97 31.88 7.54
N THR A 10 -34.53 30.76 7.97
CA THR A 10 -33.79 29.74 8.73
C THR A 10 -32.88 29.01 7.75
N ALA A 11 -31.60 29.39 7.71
CA ALA A 11 -30.59 28.61 7.02
C ALA A 11 -30.30 27.34 7.85
N LEU A 12 -30.91 26.22 7.48
CA LEU A 12 -30.42 24.91 7.91
C LEU A 12 -29.13 24.63 7.14
N SER A 13 -28.00 24.96 7.76
CA SER A 13 -26.70 24.41 7.35
C SER A 13 -26.69 22.93 7.72
N PHE A 14 -27.08 22.07 6.78
CA PHE A 14 -26.74 20.65 6.84
C PHE A 14 -25.25 20.52 6.56
N SER A 15 -24.44 20.52 7.61
CA SER A 15 -23.10 19.96 7.56
C SER A 15 -23.26 18.47 7.29
N PHE A 16 -23.12 18.05 6.03
CA PHE A 16 -22.78 16.67 5.71
C PHE A 16 -21.37 16.44 6.25
N VAL A 17 -21.27 16.11 7.53
CA VAL A 17 -20.15 15.33 8.04
C VAL A 17 -20.37 13.96 7.42
N GLY A 18 -19.85 13.77 6.20
CA GLY A 18 -19.62 12.43 5.71
C GLY A 18 -18.74 11.77 6.76
N THR A 19 -19.30 10.83 7.51
CA THR A 19 -18.54 9.97 8.39
C THR A 19 -17.59 9.22 7.48
N ALA A 20 -16.38 9.74 7.29
CA ALA A 20 -15.26 8.95 6.87
C ALA A 20 -15.21 7.80 7.87
N LEU A 21 -15.53 6.60 7.42
CA LEU A 21 -15.21 5.41 8.20
C LEU A 21 -13.71 5.50 8.43
N ALA A 22 -13.29 5.58 9.70
CA ALA A 22 -11.88 5.47 10.02
C ALA A 22 -11.37 4.18 9.38
N ASN A 23 -10.27 4.34 8.67
CA ASN A 23 -9.69 3.29 7.86
C ASN A 23 -8.19 3.31 8.11
N THR A 24 -7.66 2.15 8.49
CA THR A 24 -6.24 1.88 8.39
C THR A 24 -5.96 1.35 6.99
N TYR A 25 -4.93 1.89 6.37
CA TYR A 25 -4.38 1.47 5.09
C TYR A 25 -3.06 0.76 5.32
N GLY A 26 -2.76 -0.25 4.51
CA GLY A 26 -1.43 -0.83 4.52
C GLY A 26 -1.04 -1.46 3.21
N SER A 27 0.27 -1.66 3.04
CA SER A 27 0.80 -2.26 1.83
C SER A 27 2.07 -3.09 2.08
N VAL A 28 2.26 -4.09 1.23
CA VAL A 28 3.42 -4.98 1.23
C VAL A 28 3.76 -5.33 -0.22
N GLU A 29 5.03 -5.25 -0.62
CA GLU A 29 5.41 -5.71 -1.97
C GLU A 29 5.43 -7.25 -2.00
N PRO A 30 4.93 -7.88 -3.08
CA PRO A 30 5.01 -9.33 -3.26
C PRO A 30 6.38 -9.79 -3.78
N ILE A 31 7.24 -8.86 -4.23
CA ILE A 31 8.59 -9.18 -4.69
C ILE A 31 9.55 -9.14 -3.50
N ALA A 32 10.10 -10.29 -3.12
CA ALA A 32 10.97 -10.42 -1.95
C ALA A 32 12.17 -9.46 -1.95
N ASN A 33 12.66 -9.13 -0.76
CA ASN A 33 13.88 -8.35 -0.59
C ASN A 33 15.09 -9.08 -1.21
N PRO A 34 15.94 -8.38 -1.99
CA PRO A 34 17.10 -8.97 -2.67
C PRO A 34 18.14 -9.61 -1.74
N ALA A 35 18.16 -9.24 -0.45
CA ALA A 35 19.02 -9.86 0.55
C ALA A 35 18.54 -11.26 0.99
N VAL A 36 17.30 -11.64 0.69
CA VAL A 36 16.77 -13.00 0.95
C VAL A 36 16.98 -13.90 -0.25
N ILE A 37 16.66 -13.38 -1.43
CA ILE A 37 16.84 -14.02 -2.72
C ILE A 37 17.09 -12.95 -3.76
N ASP A 38 18.01 -13.19 -4.70
CA ASP A 38 18.32 -12.22 -5.74
C ASP A 38 17.14 -11.99 -6.70
N THR A 39 16.30 -11.00 -6.38
CA THR A 39 15.12 -10.64 -7.18
C THR A 39 15.44 -9.66 -8.31
N ARG A 40 16.72 -9.35 -8.58
CA ARG A 40 17.09 -8.43 -9.66
C ARG A 40 16.51 -8.84 -11.02
N PRO A 41 16.55 -10.12 -11.45
CA PRO A 41 15.97 -10.52 -12.74
C PRO A 41 14.48 -10.20 -12.88
N LEU A 42 13.71 -10.26 -11.78
CA LEU A 42 12.29 -9.90 -11.77
C LEU A 42 12.07 -8.39 -11.62
N ARG A 43 12.86 -7.71 -10.78
CA ARG A 43 12.75 -6.27 -10.53
C ARG A 43 13.14 -5.42 -11.74
N SER A 44 14.00 -5.93 -12.62
CA SER A 44 14.39 -5.27 -13.87
C SER A 44 13.37 -5.43 -15.00
N GLN A 45 12.35 -6.27 -14.82
CA GLN A 45 11.30 -6.47 -15.82
C GLN A 45 10.39 -5.25 -15.91
N ASP A 46 9.70 -5.14 -17.04
CA ASP A 46 8.64 -4.15 -17.22
C ASP A 46 7.56 -4.28 -16.14
N LEU A 47 6.85 -3.17 -15.89
CA LEU A 47 5.88 -3.09 -14.80
C LEU A 47 4.75 -4.11 -14.93
N ASP A 48 4.30 -4.37 -16.15
CA ASP A 48 3.26 -5.35 -16.46
C ASP A 48 3.69 -6.80 -16.11
N VAL A 49 4.93 -7.19 -16.41
CA VAL A 49 5.50 -8.49 -16.03
C VAL A 49 5.52 -8.64 -14.49
N ARG A 50 5.98 -7.60 -13.79
CA ARG A 50 5.98 -7.59 -12.31
C ARG A 50 4.56 -7.65 -11.75
N VAL A 51 3.62 -6.93 -12.35
CA VAL A 51 2.20 -6.96 -11.97
C VAL A 51 1.60 -8.35 -12.21
N ALA A 52 1.91 -9.01 -13.33
CA ALA A 52 1.42 -10.34 -13.64
C ALA A 52 1.90 -11.37 -12.61
N PHE A 53 3.17 -11.30 -12.20
CA PHE A 53 3.71 -12.10 -11.08
C PHE A 53 2.90 -11.88 -9.79
N ALA A 54 2.71 -10.62 -9.39
CA ALA A 54 1.97 -10.26 -8.18
C ALA A 54 0.52 -10.75 -8.22
N GLN A 55 -0.18 -10.54 -9.34
CA GLN A 55 -1.56 -10.97 -9.52
C GLN A 55 -1.68 -12.50 -9.48
N ARG A 56 -0.75 -13.22 -10.11
CA ARG A 56 -0.75 -14.68 -10.08
C ARG A 56 -0.55 -15.21 -8.65
N LEU A 57 0.39 -14.64 -7.92
CA LEU A 57 0.66 -15.01 -6.54
C LEU A 57 -0.53 -14.68 -5.62
N PHE A 58 -1.20 -13.54 -5.85
CA PHE A 58 -2.45 -13.17 -5.18
C PHE A 58 -3.56 -14.19 -5.46
N GLN A 59 -3.74 -14.60 -6.72
CA GLN A 59 -4.71 -15.63 -7.14
C GLN A 59 -4.42 -17.01 -6.54
N CYS A 60 -3.17 -17.30 -6.15
CA CYS A 60 -2.84 -18.50 -5.39
C CYS A 60 -3.32 -18.45 -3.92
N GLY A 61 -4.01 -17.38 -3.51
CA GLY A 61 -4.60 -17.23 -2.19
C GLY A 61 -3.56 -17.03 -1.09
N ILE A 62 -2.39 -16.45 -1.41
CA ILE A 62 -1.32 -16.29 -0.41
C ILE A 62 -1.76 -15.39 0.75
N VAL A 63 -2.49 -14.32 0.45
CA VAL A 63 -3.05 -13.40 1.45
C VAL A 63 -4.12 -14.09 2.28
N ASP A 64 -5.04 -14.82 1.63
CA ASP A 64 -6.09 -15.58 2.32
C ASP A 64 -5.51 -16.64 3.26
N GLN A 65 -4.42 -17.30 2.86
CA GLN A 65 -3.71 -18.26 3.73
C GLN A 65 -3.10 -17.58 4.96
N VAL A 66 -2.54 -16.37 4.82
CA VAL A 66 -2.03 -15.61 5.99
C VAL A 66 -3.17 -15.27 6.94
N ILE A 67 -4.28 -14.70 6.43
CA ILE A 67 -5.44 -14.36 7.26
C ILE A 67 -6.01 -15.60 7.94
N HIS A 68 -6.11 -16.71 7.21
CA HIS A 68 -6.59 -17.99 7.73
C HIS A 68 -5.72 -18.50 8.88
N VAL A 69 -4.39 -18.51 8.70
CA VAL A 69 -3.45 -18.90 9.75
C VAL A 69 -3.64 -18.04 10.98
N LEU A 70 -3.64 -16.71 10.83
CA LEU A 70 -3.78 -15.78 11.94
C LEU A 70 -5.10 -15.92 12.69
N SER A 71 -6.19 -16.14 11.96
CA SER A 71 -7.52 -16.31 12.56
C SER A 71 -7.65 -17.66 13.26
N SER A 72 -7.18 -18.73 12.62
CA SER A 72 -7.26 -20.11 13.14
C SER A 72 -6.39 -20.34 14.38
N SER A 73 -5.27 -19.63 14.49
CA SER A 73 -4.38 -19.66 15.65
C SER A 73 -4.82 -18.72 16.78
N GLY A 74 -5.83 -17.87 16.54
CA GLY A 74 -6.25 -16.81 17.45
C GLY A 74 -5.22 -15.68 17.59
N ALA A 75 -4.25 -15.57 16.68
CA ALA A 75 -3.29 -14.46 16.66
C ALA A 75 -3.95 -13.13 16.25
N VAL A 76 -5.06 -13.19 15.51
CA VAL A 76 -6.00 -12.08 15.33
C VAL A 76 -7.40 -12.56 15.66
N THR A 77 -8.25 -11.67 16.15
CA THR A 77 -9.63 -11.99 16.56
C THR A 77 -10.69 -11.09 15.94
N THR A 78 -10.28 -9.94 15.41
CA THR A 78 -11.15 -8.89 14.88
C THR A 78 -11.01 -8.70 13.37
N ILE A 79 -9.92 -9.15 12.74
CA ILE A 79 -9.74 -9.11 11.28
C ILE A 79 -10.64 -10.16 10.60
N ASN A 80 -11.42 -9.73 9.61
CA ASN A 80 -12.31 -10.62 8.85
C ASN A 80 -12.69 -10.01 7.48
N GLY A 81 -13.43 -10.78 6.66
CA GLY A 81 -13.85 -10.33 5.32
C GLY A 81 -14.88 -9.20 5.27
N LEU A 82 -15.47 -8.81 6.41
CA LEU A 82 -16.40 -7.67 6.47
C LEU A 82 -15.68 -6.33 6.70
N ASN A 83 -14.52 -6.35 7.35
CA ASN A 83 -13.76 -5.14 7.67
C ASN A 83 -12.44 -4.99 6.93
N THR A 84 -11.89 -6.06 6.37
CA THR A 84 -10.64 -6.02 5.64
C THR A 84 -10.84 -6.34 4.16
N ARG A 85 -10.22 -5.54 3.29
CA ARG A 85 -10.22 -5.73 1.83
C ARG A 85 -8.81 -5.67 1.29
N PHE A 86 -8.51 -6.55 0.34
CA PHE A 86 -7.21 -6.62 -0.33
C PHE A 86 -7.37 -6.48 -1.84
N GLU A 87 -6.35 -5.91 -2.46
CA GLU A 87 -6.21 -5.85 -3.91
C GLU A 87 -4.73 -5.78 -4.30
N VAL A 88 -4.45 -5.93 -5.60
CA VAL A 88 -3.13 -5.65 -6.17
C VAL A 88 -3.16 -4.22 -6.69
N GLY A 89 -2.38 -3.34 -6.07
CA GLY A 89 -2.27 -1.93 -6.44
C GLY A 89 -0.84 -1.53 -6.79
N ALA A 90 -0.64 -0.27 -7.12
CA ALA A 90 0.68 0.32 -7.30
C ALA A 90 1.26 0.78 -5.94
N GLY A 91 2.52 0.44 -5.68
CA GLY A 91 3.33 1.01 -4.60
C GLY A 91 4.60 1.61 -5.19
N GLY A 92 4.85 2.90 -4.93
CA GLY A 92 6.06 3.56 -5.40
C GLY A 92 6.94 3.99 -4.26
N PHE A 93 8.25 3.86 -4.45
CA PHE A 93 9.26 4.33 -3.50
C PHE A 93 10.54 4.70 -4.23
N ALA A 94 11.17 5.82 -3.82
CA ALA A 94 12.46 6.28 -4.32
C ALA A 94 12.59 6.23 -5.86
N GLY A 95 11.61 6.81 -6.56
CA GLY A 95 11.61 6.92 -8.01
C GLY A 95 11.23 5.64 -8.77
N HIS A 96 10.82 4.58 -8.07
CA HIS A 96 10.42 3.31 -8.70
C HIS A 96 9.00 2.92 -8.29
N THR A 97 8.22 2.38 -9.23
CA THR A 97 6.91 1.77 -8.93
C THR A 97 7.02 0.26 -9.02
N ASN A 98 6.51 -0.46 -8.01
CA ASN A 98 6.29 -1.91 -7.96
C ASN A 98 4.80 -2.22 -7.75
N PRO A 99 4.32 -3.43 -8.11
CA PRO A 99 3.06 -3.91 -7.59
C PRO A 99 3.14 -4.09 -6.06
N ALA A 100 2.03 -3.87 -5.37
CA ALA A 100 1.88 -4.09 -3.94
C ALA A 100 0.56 -4.81 -3.65
N TYR A 101 0.54 -5.64 -2.60
CA TYR A 101 -0.71 -6.03 -1.96
C TYR A 101 -1.12 -4.91 -1.02
N VAL A 102 -2.15 -4.20 -1.41
CA VAL A 102 -2.67 -3.06 -0.67
C VAL A 102 -3.97 -3.49 0.01
N TYR A 103 -4.21 -2.96 1.19
CA TYR A 103 -5.41 -3.29 1.95
C TYR A 103 -5.93 -2.10 2.74
N THR A 104 -7.24 -2.13 2.94
CA THR A 104 -7.97 -1.20 3.81
C THR A 104 -8.67 -2.00 4.88
N VAL A 105 -8.58 -1.51 6.11
CA VAL A 105 -9.22 -2.09 7.29
C VAL A 105 -10.10 -1.05 7.95
N ILE A 106 -11.39 -1.36 8.12
CA ILE A 106 -12.29 -0.57 8.94
C ILE A 106 -11.89 -0.78 10.40
N ASP A 107 -11.45 0.28 11.06
CA ASP A 107 -10.92 0.26 12.44
C ASP A 107 -11.79 1.08 13.43
N SER A 108 -12.93 1.58 12.96
CA SER A 108 -13.95 2.20 13.81
C SER A 108 -15.34 1.60 13.61
N GLY A 109 -16.16 1.68 14.66
CA GLY A 109 -17.54 1.21 14.66
C GLY A 109 -17.72 -0.28 15.03
N PRO A 110 -18.94 -0.82 14.88
CA PRO A 110 -19.33 -2.13 15.43
C PRO A 110 -18.56 -3.34 14.89
N ASN A 111 -17.93 -3.22 13.73
CA ASN A 111 -17.14 -4.29 13.09
C ASN A 111 -15.65 -3.93 12.97
N ALA A 112 -15.19 -2.95 13.76
CA ALA A 112 -13.81 -2.47 13.73
C ALA A 112 -12.82 -3.60 13.99
N ALA A 113 -11.76 -3.66 13.19
CA ALA A 113 -10.56 -4.38 13.59
C ALA A 113 -9.81 -3.57 14.66
N SER A 114 -9.20 -4.27 15.61
CA SER A 114 -8.31 -3.62 16.56
C SER A 114 -6.97 -3.26 15.91
N ILE A 115 -6.39 -2.12 16.30
CA ILE A 115 -5.04 -1.72 15.87
C ILE A 115 -4.00 -2.81 16.15
N GLY A 116 -4.16 -3.56 17.25
CA GLY A 116 -3.28 -4.69 17.58
C GLY A 116 -3.32 -5.80 16.52
N ASP A 117 -4.52 -6.21 16.10
CA ASP A 117 -4.66 -7.23 15.06
C ASP A 117 -4.19 -6.73 13.69
N ILE A 118 -4.40 -5.44 13.39
CA ILE A 118 -3.90 -4.82 12.16
C ILE A 118 -2.36 -4.88 12.11
N LYS A 119 -1.68 -4.55 13.22
CA LYS A 119 -0.21 -4.68 13.31
C LYS A 119 0.25 -6.11 13.05
N VAL A 120 -0.40 -7.09 13.69
CA VAL A 120 -0.08 -8.52 13.51
C VAL A 120 -0.28 -8.95 12.06
N LEU A 121 -1.36 -8.51 11.40
CA LEU A 121 -1.61 -8.77 9.99
C LEU A 121 -0.48 -8.23 9.11
N THR A 122 -0.09 -6.96 9.30
CA THR A 122 0.99 -6.32 8.53
C THR A 122 2.33 -7.00 8.74
N ASP A 123 2.71 -7.25 10.00
CA ASP A 123 3.97 -7.90 10.32
C ASP A 123 4.04 -9.31 9.70
N SER A 124 2.91 -10.04 9.72
CA SER A 124 2.81 -11.37 9.12
C SER A 124 2.94 -11.33 7.61
N LEU A 125 2.28 -10.38 6.95
CA LEU A 125 2.43 -10.17 5.51
C LEU A 125 3.85 -9.76 5.14
N GLY A 126 4.46 -8.83 5.88
CA GLY A 126 5.84 -8.40 5.69
C GLY A 126 6.85 -9.55 5.87
N TYR A 127 6.63 -10.41 6.85
CA TYR A 127 7.40 -11.64 7.05
C TYR A 127 7.25 -12.61 5.87
N VAL A 128 6.02 -12.96 5.52
CA VAL A 128 5.72 -13.96 4.49
C VAL A 128 6.21 -13.51 3.12
N MET A 129 6.07 -12.22 2.78
CA MET A 129 6.58 -11.64 1.54
C MET A 129 8.09 -11.32 1.58
N SER A 130 8.76 -11.57 2.71
CA SER A 130 10.17 -11.25 2.93
C SER A 130 10.52 -9.79 2.64
N GLN A 131 9.69 -8.84 3.10
CA GLN A 131 9.86 -7.42 2.81
C GLN A 131 10.84 -6.72 3.74
N GLY A 132 11.62 -5.79 3.20
CA GLY A 132 12.48 -4.93 4.03
C GLY A 132 11.66 -4.08 5.00
N SER A 133 10.52 -3.59 4.53
CA SER A 133 9.51 -2.88 5.30
C SER A 133 8.14 -3.05 4.65
N ALA A 134 7.10 -3.14 5.47
CA ALA A 134 5.71 -2.97 5.06
C ALA A 134 5.22 -1.60 5.51
N PHE A 135 4.14 -1.10 4.92
CA PHE A 135 3.56 0.21 5.24
C PHE A 135 2.23 0.05 5.98
N LEU A 136 2.03 0.92 6.98
CA LEU A 136 0.78 1.16 7.67
C LEU A 136 0.51 2.66 7.82
N LEU A 137 -0.74 3.04 7.64
CA LEU A 137 -1.26 4.37 7.92
C LEU A 137 -2.66 4.26 8.49
N ASP A 138 -2.86 4.76 9.70
CA ASP A 138 -4.17 5.09 10.23
C ASP A 138 -4.42 6.57 9.92
N ALA A 139 -5.48 6.79 9.15
CA ALA A 139 -5.72 8.05 8.47
C ALA A 139 -6.27 9.15 9.37
N ASP A 140 -6.78 8.81 10.55
CA ASP A 140 -7.52 9.71 11.42
C ASP A 140 -6.93 9.85 12.83
N ASN A 141 -5.94 9.04 13.20
CA ASN A 141 -5.29 9.13 14.50
C ASN A 141 -3.77 9.34 14.37
N THR A 142 -3.27 10.53 14.66
CA THR A 142 -1.82 10.84 14.62
C THR A 142 -0.99 10.16 15.71
N ALA A 143 -1.64 9.63 16.75
CA ALA A 143 -1.01 8.92 17.84
C ALA A 143 -1.05 7.39 17.65
N SER A 144 -1.67 6.91 16.57
CA SER A 144 -1.56 5.51 16.20
C SER A 144 -0.18 5.25 15.58
N PHE A 145 0.30 4.02 15.72
CA PHE A 145 1.59 3.57 15.19
C PHE A 145 2.82 4.32 15.76
N ASP A 146 3.87 4.50 14.94
CA ASP A 146 5.22 4.82 15.40
C ASP A 146 5.53 6.32 15.32
N PHE A 147 4.97 7.01 14.33
CA PHE A 147 5.19 8.45 14.13
C PHE A 147 4.00 9.14 13.43
N PRO A 148 3.77 10.44 13.69
CA PRO A 148 2.79 11.22 12.94
C PRO A 148 3.25 11.41 11.50
N ALA A 149 2.33 11.25 10.55
CA ALA A 149 2.58 11.38 9.12
C ALA A 149 1.64 12.40 8.50
N ASN A 150 2.22 13.32 7.72
CA ASN A 150 1.45 14.17 6.82
C ASN A 150 1.34 13.49 5.46
N TYR A 151 0.20 13.63 4.81
CA TYR A 151 -0.02 13.00 3.51
C TYR A 151 -1.05 13.73 2.66
N VAL A 152 -1.02 13.46 1.36
CA VAL A 152 -2.04 13.89 0.40
C VAL A 152 -2.74 12.68 -0.19
N VAL A 153 -3.96 12.92 -0.67
CA VAL A 153 -4.70 11.97 -1.49
C VAL A 153 -5.06 12.64 -2.82
N LEU A 154 -4.68 11.99 -3.92
CA LEU A 154 -5.20 12.31 -5.24
C LEU A 154 -6.30 11.30 -5.60
N ASN A 155 -7.51 11.78 -5.85
CA ASN A 155 -8.68 10.96 -6.15
C ASN A 155 -8.93 10.92 -7.65
N PHE A 156 -8.99 9.70 -8.18
CA PHE A 156 -9.40 9.43 -9.55
C PHE A 156 -10.93 9.23 -9.59
N ASP A 157 -11.55 9.55 -10.74
CA ASP A 157 -12.98 9.28 -10.97
C ASP A 157 -13.32 7.78 -10.86
N ARG A 158 -12.37 6.92 -11.23
CA ARG A 158 -12.44 5.47 -11.17
C ARG A 158 -11.06 4.91 -10.77
N PRO A 159 -10.98 3.71 -10.18
CA PRO A 159 -9.70 3.07 -9.90
C PRO A 159 -8.77 3.11 -11.13
N PRO A 160 -7.57 3.73 -11.04
CA PRO A 160 -6.63 3.75 -12.14
C PRO A 160 -6.01 2.37 -12.35
N SER A 161 -5.47 2.13 -13.54
CA SER A 161 -4.54 1.02 -13.71
C SER A 161 -3.26 1.28 -12.92
N ILE A 162 -2.53 0.21 -12.56
CA ILE A 162 -1.22 0.33 -11.89
C ILE A 162 -0.26 1.21 -12.72
N ALA A 163 -0.28 1.07 -14.05
CA ALA A 163 0.49 1.93 -14.95
C ALA A 163 0.05 3.40 -14.91
N GLY A 164 -1.26 3.68 -14.74
CA GLY A 164 -1.77 5.04 -14.56
C GLY A 164 -1.26 5.68 -13.26
N SER A 165 -1.25 4.93 -12.16
CA SER A 165 -0.65 5.40 -10.90
C SER A 165 0.87 5.59 -11.00
N ALA A 166 1.57 4.72 -11.74
CA ALA A 166 2.99 4.88 -12.02
C ALA A 166 3.27 6.18 -12.79
N ALA A 167 2.50 6.44 -13.85
CA ALA A 167 2.62 7.66 -14.65
C ALA A 167 2.36 8.94 -13.84
N LEU A 168 1.43 8.91 -12.87
CA LEU A 168 1.22 10.01 -11.93
C LEU A 168 2.47 10.23 -11.05
N PHE A 169 3.09 9.17 -10.53
CA PHE A 169 4.32 9.30 -9.73
C PHE A 169 5.50 9.83 -10.56
N GLU A 170 5.64 9.39 -11.81
CA GLU A 170 6.64 9.93 -12.73
C GLU A 170 6.39 11.40 -13.07
N THR A 171 5.12 11.80 -13.21
CA THR A 171 4.71 13.20 -13.40
C THR A 171 5.15 14.06 -12.21
N VAL A 172 4.90 13.58 -10.99
CA VAL A 172 5.39 14.19 -9.75
C VAL A 172 6.91 14.34 -9.77
N GLY A 173 7.65 13.33 -10.23
CA GLY A 173 9.11 13.39 -10.35
C GLY A 173 9.66 14.34 -11.39
N ARG A 174 8.92 14.57 -12.49
CA ARG A 174 9.26 15.61 -13.47
C ARG A 174 9.04 17.00 -12.90
N ILE A 175 7.98 17.20 -12.13
CA ILE A 175 7.64 18.49 -11.50
C ILE A 175 8.68 18.81 -10.42
N ASP A 176 8.93 17.86 -9.52
CA ASP A 176 9.90 18.03 -8.44
C ASP A 176 10.61 16.71 -8.08
N PRO A 177 11.90 16.57 -8.43
CA PRO A 177 12.68 15.37 -8.09
C PRO A 177 12.81 15.09 -6.59
N GLN A 178 12.72 16.11 -5.72
CA GLN A 178 12.87 15.96 -4.27
C GLN A 178 11.66 15.29 -3.61
N ILE A 179 10.49 15.29 -4.26
CA ILE A 179 9.30 14.56 -3.80
C ILE A 179 9.18 13.17 -4.44
N PHE A 180 10.04 12.82 -5.40
CA PHE A 180 9.97 11.56 -6.15
C PHE A 180 11.09 10.56 -5.85
N ASN A 181 12.36 10.97 -5.94
CA ASN A 181 13.50 10.07 -5.87
C ASN A 181 14.36 10.33 -4.63
N THR A 182 13.76 10.15 -3.46
CA THR A 182 14.46 10.19 -2.16
C THR A 182 14.12 8.97 -1.33
N ASN A 183 14.87 8.75 -0.27
CA ASN A 183 14.61 7.69 0.72
C ASN A 183 13.35 7.93 1.59
N THR A 184 12.62 9.02 1.34
CA THR A 184 11.35 9.33 2.03
C THR A 184 10.19 9.50 1.05
N SER A 185 10.47 9.44 -0.25
CA SER A 185 9.48 9.61 -1.29
C SER A 185 8.80 8.30 -1.60
N GLY A 186 7.48 8.27 -1.45
CA GLY A 186 6.70 7.12 -1.84
C GLY A 186 5.21 7.41 -1.92
N TYR A 187 4.51 6.47 -2.55
CA TYR A 187 3.07 6.49 -2.65
C TYR A 187 2.51 5.07 -2.61
N THR A 188 1.22 4.96 -2.37
CA THR A 188 0.48 3.71 -2.57
C THR A 188 -0.91 4.01 -3.13
N GLN A 189 -1.35 3.18 -4.07
CA GLN A 189 -2.69 3.21 -4.63
C GLN A 189 -3.65 2.37 -3.77
N TYR A 190 -4.81 2.93 -3.42
CA TYR A 190 -5.91 2.24 -2.74
C TYR A 190 -7.24 2.53 -3.47
N GLY A 191 -7.72 1.57 -4.25
CA GLY A 191 -8.90 1.71 -5.10
C GLY A 191 -8.74 2.89 -6.06
N ARG A 192 -9.53 3.94 -5.85
CA ARG A 192 -9.47 5.20 -6.60
C ARG A 192 -8.49 6.24 -6.04
N ALA A 193 -7.94 6.00 -4.86
CA ALA A 193 -7.07 6.94 -4.18
C ALA A 193 -5.60 6.65 -4.50
N TYR A 194 -4.84 7.70 -4.75
CA TYR A 194 -3.39 7.71 -4.74
C TYR A 194 -2.97 8.45 -3.47
N LEU A 195 -2.29 7.77 -2.57
CA LEU A 195 -1.87 8.32 -1.29
C LEU A 195 -0.35 8.48 -1.29
N SER A 196 0.14 9.69 -1.02
CA SER A 196 1.57 9.92 -0.83
C SER A 196 1.85 10.55 0.53
N LEU A 197 2.75 9.92 1.28
CA LEU A 197 3.30 10.49 2.50
C LEU A 197 4.27 11.61 2.14
N GLN A 198 4.29 12.64 2.99
CA GLN A 198 5.19 13.76 2.83
C GLN A 198 6.66 13.30 2.86
N SER A 199 7.36 13.52 1.75
CA SER A 199 8.81 13.40 1.67
C SER A 199 9.50 14.42 2.57
N ALA A 200 10.83 14.31 2.77
CA ALA A 200 11.64 15.24 3.55
C ALA A 200 11.82 16.62 2.87
N VAL A 201 10.70 17.29 2.55
CA VAL A 201 10.59 18.62 1.97
C VAL A 201 9.58 19.46 2.76
N PRO A 202 9.64 20.80 2.71
CA PRO A 202 8.63 21.65 3.34
C PRO A 202 7.21 21.43 2.79
N ASP A 203 6.19 21.61 3.63
CA ASP A 203 4.77 21.43 3.27
C ASP A 203 4.40 22.16 1.98
N ALA A 204 4.79 23.43 1.85
CA ALA A 204 4.47 24.24 0.67
C ALA A 204 5.03 23.66 -0.64
N GLN A 205 6.22 23.06 -0.59
CA GLN A 205 6.83 22.40 -1.75
C GLN A 205 6.09 21.11 -2.08
N PHE A 206 5.80 20.28 -1.08
CA PHE A 206 5.05 19.03 -1.25
C PHE A 206 3.65 19.27 -1.82
N ILE A 207 2.91 20.23 -1.24
CA ILE A 207 1.58 20.63 -1.70
C ILE A 207 1.64 21.15 -3.14
N ALA A 208 2.56 22.08 -3.44
CA ALA A 208 2.67 22.66 -4.78
C ALA A 208 2.92 21.59 -5.85
N GLY A 209 3.85 20.65 -5.60
CA GLY A 209 4.16 19.58 -6.53
C GLY A 209 2.97 18.66 -6.80
N TYR A 210 2.21 18.29 -5.77
CA TYR A 210 1.03 17.43 -5.94
C TYR A 210 -0.20 18.17 -6.48
N VAL A 211 -0.34 19.48 -6.25
CA VAL A 211 -1.38 20.31 -6.88
C VAL A 211 -1.11 20.44 -8.38
N GLU A 212 0.13 20.70 -8.78
CA GLU A 212 0.53 20.74 -10.19
C GLU A 212 0.32 19.38 -10.86
N ALA A 213 0.76 18.30 -10.22
CA ALA A 213 0.55 16.93 -10.72
C ALA A 213 -0.95 16.61 -10.86
N ALA A 214 -1.78 17.01 -9.89
CA ALA A 214 -3.22 16.80 -9.94
C ALA A 214 -3.87 17.52 -11.14
N ALA A 215 -3.48 18.77 -11.38
CA ALA A 215 -3.96 19.56 -12.51
C ALA A 215 -3.51 18.96 -13.85
N GLU A 216 -2.25 18.55 -13.97
CA GLU A 216 -1.71 17.93 -15.18
C GLU A 216 -2.35 16.56 -15.48
N PHE A 217 -2.59 15.74 -14.46
CA PHE A 217 -3.14 14.40 -14.62
C PHE A 217 -4.68 14.39 -14.67
N GLY A 218 -5.33 15.51 -14.34
CA GLY A 218 -6.78 15.64 -14.30
C GLY A 218 -7.42 14.85 -13.16
N VAL A 219 -6.83 14.88 -11.97
CA VAL A 219 -7.33 14.20 -10.75
C VAL A 219 -7.61 15.21 -9.64
N GLU A 220 -8.46 14.83 -8.69
CA GLU A 220 -8.83 15.70 -7.58
C GLU A 220 -7.77 15.65 -6.48
N TYR A 221 -7.29 16.82 -6.05
CA TYR A 221 -6.43 16.95 -4.87
C TYR A 221 -7.25 17.00 -3.58
N THR A 222 -6.82 16.28 -2.55
CA THR A 222 -7.44 16.30 -1.22
C THR A 222 -6.35 16.15 -0.14
N PRO A 223 -6.41 16.90 0.98
CA PRO A 223 -7.51 17.76 1.44
C PRO A 223 -7.44 19.21 0.97
N ILE A 224 -8.62 19.82 0.89
CA ILE A 224 -8.80 21.27 0.75
C ILE A 224 -9.38 21.79 2.07
N VAL A 225 -8.69 22.71 2.74
CA VAL A 225 -9.11 23.32 4.00
C VAL A 225 -9.30 24.81 3.79
N ASN A 226 -10.50 25.33 4.06
CA ASN A 226 -10.87 26.73 3.82
C ASN A 226 -10.63 27.20 2.38
N GLY A 227 -10.77 26.29 1.40
CA GLY A 227 -10.58 26.59 -0.03
C GLY A 227 -9.13 26.46 -0.51
N GLU A 228 -8.17 26.16 0.37
CA GLU A 228 -6.76 26.03 0.02
C GLU A 228 -6.29 24.57 0.14
N PRO A 229 -5.42 24.09 -0.77
CA PRO A 229 -4.73 22.81 -0.63
C PRO A 229 -3.97 22.69 0.69
N SER A 230 -4.10 21.53 1.35
CA SER A 230 -3.51 21.25 2.66
C SER A 230 -3.05 19.79 2.76
N LEU A 231 -2.65 19.34 3.95
CA LEU A 231 -2.22 17.97 4.22
C LEU A 231 -3.16 17.31 5.21
N PHE A 232 -3.47 16.03 4.99
CA PHE A 232 -4.01 15.20 6.05
C PHE A 232 -2.93 14.90 7.08
N GLN A 233 -3.37 14.55 8.28
CA GLN A 233 -2.50 14.08 9.35
C GLN A 233 -3.02 12.73 9.85
N GLY A 234 -2.13 11.75 9.94
CA GLY A 234 -2.41 10.41 10.44
C GLY A 234 -1.23 9.84 11.20
N GLY A 235 -1.34 8.60 11.64
CA GLY A 235 -0.26 7.85 12.29
C GLY A 235 0.27 6.80 11.33
N ALA A 236 1.58 6.67 11.19
CA ALA A 236 2.19 5.70 10.28
C ALA A 236 3.22 4.82 10.97
N ALA A 237 3.44 3.65 10.39
CA ALA A 237 4.57 2.79 10.72
C ALA A 237 5.13 2.11 9.47
N PHE A 238 6.41 1.78 9.56
CA PHE A 238 7.17 1.05 8.55
C PHE A 238 7.77 -0.22 9.16
N PRO A 239 6.94 -1.14 9.73
CA PRO A 239 7.46 -2.36 10.34
C PRO A 239 8.34 -3.10 9.34
N GLY A 240 9.53 -3.49 9.78
CA GLY A 240 10.55 -4.01 8.87
C GLY A 240 11.43 -5.07 9.48
N ASN A 241 12.28 -5.61 8.62
CA ASN A 241 13.34 -6.54 8.98
C ASN A 241 14.60 -6.26 8.14
N ASN A 242 15.75 -6.17 8.82
CA ASN A 242 17.03 -6.15 8.15
C ASN A 242 17.43 -7.59 7.82
N TRP A 243 17.11 -8.06 6.62
CA TRP A 243 17.35 -9.44 6.19
C TRP A 243 18.82 -9.85 6.14
N THR A 244 19.77 -8.91 6.10
CA THR A 244 21.19 -9.22 6.23
C THR A 244 21.60 -9.56 7.66
N ARG A 245 20.98 -8.91 8.65
CA ARG A 245 21.28 -9.14 10.08
C ARG A 245 20.38 -10.20 10.71
N ASN A 246 19.14 -10.27 10.23
CA ASN A 246 18.05 -11.12 10.71
C ASN A 246 17.53 -11.95 9.52
N PRO A 247 18.30 -12.95 9.05
CA PRO A 247 18.00 -13.69 7.82
C PRO A 247 16.75 -14.55 7.91
N HIS A 248 16.27 -14.83 9.12
CA HIS A 248 15.05 -15.62 9.36
C HIS A 248 13.83 -14.76 9.66
N GLY A 249 13.91 -13.44 9.50
CA GLY A 249 12.78 -12.53 9.70
C GLY A 249 12.48 -12.23 11.17
N GLU A 250 13.49 -12.37 12.03
CA GLU A 250 13.39 -12.30 13.48
C GLU A 250 12.71 -11.03 13.99
N ALA A 251 12.93 -9.88 13.32
CA ALA A 251 12.28 -8.63 13.72
C ALA A 251 10.76 -8.68 13.53
N TYR A 252 10.26 -9.28 12.45
CA TYR A 252 8.83 -9.49 12.28
C TYR A 252 8.31 -10.54 13.26
N LEU A 253 8.98 -11.70 13.37
CA LEU A 253 8.55 -12.79 14.24
C LEU A 253 8.45 -12.36 15.71
N ALA A 254 9.30 -11.44 16.16
CA ALA A 254 9.22 -10.87 17.51
C ALA A 254 7.92 -10.09 17.79
N ARG A 255 7.21 -9.64 16.75
CA ARG A 255 5.93 -8.90 16.85
C ARG A 255 4.71 -9.74 16.48
N ILE A 256 4.92 -10.97 16.00
CA ILE A 256 3.87 -11.91 15.65
C ILE A 256 3.72 -12.92 16.79
N PRO A 257 2.49 -13.28 17.22
CA PRO A 257 2.29 -14.34 18.19
C PRO A 257 2.89 -15.69 17.75
N ALA A 258 3.65 -16.33 18.64
CA ALA A 258 4.48 -17.50 18.34
C ALA A 258 3.69 -18.70 17.76
N GLN A 259 2.43 -18.85 18.15
CA GLN A 259 1.56 -19.92 17.67
C GLN A 259 1.32 -19.90 16.14
N SER A 260 1.56 -18.77 15.47
CA SER A 260 1.40 -18.64 14.02
C SER A 260 2.71 -18.87 13.25
N HIS A 261 3.86 -18.88 13.92
CA HIS A 261 5.17 -18.77 13.26
C HIS A 261 5.43 -19.91 12.27
N GLU A 262 5.19 -21.16 12.67
CA GLU A 262 5.45 -22.32 11.82
C GLU A 262 4.60 -22.28 10.53
N ALA A 263 3.30 -22.04 10.67
CA ALA A 263 2.39 -22.00 9.54
C ALA A 263 2.68 -20.81 8.61
N LEU A 264 3.02 -19.63 9.15
CA LEU A 264 3.48 -18.50 8.35
C LEU A 264 4.79 -18.82 7.62
N GLY A 265 5.72 -19.52 8.27
CA GLY A 265 6.96 -20.02 7.67
C GLY A 265 6.71 -20.90 6.45
N GLN A 266 5.74 -21.81 6.53
CA GLN A 266 5.35 -22.66 5.39
C GLN A 266 4.79 -21.86 4.20
N ILE A 267 4.05 -20.77 4.47
CA ILE A 267 3.55 -19.87 3.42
C ILE A 267 4.71 -19.09 2.80
N ARG A 268 5.66 -18.62 3.63
CA ARG A 268 6.89 -17.95 3.16
C ARG A 268 7.74 -18.87 2.29
N ASP A 269 7.90 -20.13 2.67
CA ASP A 269 8.65 -21.12 1.88
C ASP A 269 7.99 -21.39 0.52
N PHE A 270 6.66 -21.37 0.45
CA PHE A 270 5.94 -21.41 -0.81
C PHE A 270 6.24 -20.17 -1.66
N HIS A 271 6.14 -18.96 -1.09
CA HIS A 271 6.44 -17.71 -1.78
C HIS A 271 7.86 -17.69 -2.36
N LEU A 272 8.87 -18.03 -1.55
CA LEU A 272 10.26 -18.03 -1.96
C LEU A 272 10.54 -19.08 -3.03
N ARG A 273 9.97 -20.30 -2.91
CA ARG A 273 10.12 -21.34 -3.93
C ARG A 273 9.53 -20.91 -5.28
N VAL A 274 8.32 -20.34 -5.27
CA VAL A 274 7.69 -19.82 -6.50
C VAL A 274 8.53 -18.70 -7.12
N THR A 275 9.02 -17.79 -6.28
CA THR A 275 9.91 -16.70 -6.73
C THR A 275 11.18 -17.28 -7.36
N GLN A 276 11.83 -18.28 -6.75
CA GLN A 276 13.00 -18.97 -7.33
C GLN A 276 12.70 -19.61 -8.68
N GLU A 277 11.54 -20.24 -8.83
CA GLU A 277 11.13 -20.87 -10.07
C GLU A 277 10.96 -19.86 -11.20
N VAL A 278 10.30 -18.73 -10.91
CA VAL A 278 10.14 -17.62 -11.85
C VAL A 278 11.49 -17.01 -12.23
N LEU A 279 12.36 -16.75 -11.25
CA LEU A 279 13.68 -16.16 -11.51
C LEU A 279 14.53 -17.05 -12.42
N LYS A 280 14.53 -18.38 -12.18
CA LYS A 280 15.24 -19.32 -13.05
C LYS A 280 14.77 -19.25 -14.49
N ARG A 281 13.46 -19.12 -14.73
CA ARG A 281 12.90 -19.03 -16.09
C ARG A 281 13.33 -17.74 -16.77
N LEU A 282 13.24 -16.61 -16.07
CA LEU A 282 13.72 -15.31 -16.57
C LEU A 282 15.23 -15.31 -16.90
N GLU A 283 16.05 -16.00 -16.11
CA GLU A 283 17.51 -16.10 -16.36
C GLU A 283 17.88 -16.94 -17.59
N HIS A 284 17.10 -17.98 -17.92
CA HIS A 284 17.39 -18.84 -19.08
C HIS A 284 17.14 -18.13 -20.42
N ASP A 285 16.46 -16.99 -20.41
CA ASP A 285 15.95 -16.30 -21.59
C ASP A 285 16.69 -15.00 -21.93
N GLY A 286 17.82 -14.75 -21.28
CA GLY A 286 18.54 -13.47 -21.19
C GLY A 286 19.10 -12.81 -22.47
N ASP A 287 18.62 -13.14 -23.67
CA ASP A 287 19.03 -12.48 -24.93
C ASP A 287 17.86 -11.91 -25.77
N HIS A 288 16.60 -12.13 -25.39
CA HIS A 288 15.44 -11.60 -26.13
C HIS A 288 14.36 -11.05 -25.17
N HIS A 289 14.25 -9.73 -25.11
CA HIS A 289 13.14 -9.02 -24.45
C HIS A 289 11.86 -9.20 -25.26
N ASP A 290 11.15 -10.28 -24.98
CA ASP A 290 9.82 -10.56 -25.51
C ASP A 290 8.83 -10.56 -24.32
N THR A 291 8.15 -9.43 -24.14
CA THR A 291 7.23 -9.20 -23.02
C THR A 291 6.14 -10.26 -22.93
N ASP A 292 5.61 -10.74 -24.07
CA ASP A 292 4.56 -11.78 -24.08
C ASP A 292 5.08 -13.10 -23.51
N LYS A 293 6.35 -13.42 -23.80
CA LYS A 293 7.04 -14.58 -23.26
C LYS A 293 7.36 -14.40 -21.77
N GLU A 294 7.86 -13.24 -21.36
CA GLU A 294 8.13 -12.93 -19.95
C GLU A 294 6.85 -13.01 -19.10
N LEU A 295 5.72 -12.48 -19.61
CA LEU A 295 4.40 -12.60 -18.99
C LEU A 295 3.97 -14.07 -18.82
N HIS A 296 4.26 -14.92 -19.79
CA HIS A 296 4.03 -16.35 -19.67
C HIS A 296 4.85 -16.94 -18.52
N GLU A 297 6.17 -16.68 -18.49
CA GLU A 297 7.07 -17.29 -17.50
C GLU A 297 6.73 -16.93 -16.06
N VAL A 298 6.33 -15.67 -15.81
CA VAL A 298 5.96 -15.21 -14.46
C VAL A 298 4.59 -15.68 -13.99
N THR A 299 3.79 -16.34 -14.84
CA THR A 299 2.43 -16.80 -14.50
C THR A 299 2.26 -18.32 -14.47
N GLN A 300 3.19 -19.08 -15.08
CA GLN A 300 3.11 -20.53 -15.24
C GLN A 300 3.38 -21.37 -13.97
N PHE A 301 3.65 -20.75 -12.82
CA PHE A 301 3.80 -21.53 -11.58
C PHE A 301 2.45 -22.04 -11.07
N LYS A 302 2.49 -23.21 -10.42
CA LYS A 302 1.29 -23.83 -9.84
C LYS A 302 1.00 -23.23 -8.47
N CYS A 303 -0.21 -22.70 -8.32
CA CYS A 303 -0.85 -22.65 -7.00
C CYS A 303 -1.05 -24.11 -6.57
N ARG A 304 -0.68 -24.44 -5.32
CA ARG A 304 -0.62 -25.79 -4.72
C ARG A 304 -1.51 -26.84 -5.39
#